data_AF-A0A0P0YX31-F1
#
_entry.id   AF-A0A0P0YX31-F1
#
_cell.length_a   1.000
_cell.length_b   1.000
_cell.length_c   1.000
_cell.angle_alpha   90.00
_cell.angle_beta   90.00
_cell.angle_gamma   90.00
#
_symmetry.space_group_name_H-M   'P 1'
#
loop_
_entity.id
_entity.type
_entity.pdbx_description
1 polymer ?
#
loop_
_entity_poly.entity_id
_entity_poly.type
_entity_poly.pdbx_seq_one_letter_code
_entity_poly.pdbx_strand_id
1 'polypeptide(L)'
;MNGAANDTDSVAPFQRLGAVANRVVSDLDMDLVHEMKRHPAELREAAFRLQMEDAHTGLTPRQAEVLQFIHDHQMRRGSSPSFAQIGEALDIKSKSGVHRLVHGLAERGAVTLSPGRNRTTRINHAKGA
;
A
#
# COMPACT_ATOMS: atom_id res chain seq x y z
N MET A 1 -7.77 -38.51 48.36
CA MET A 1 -6.76 -38.06 47.38
C MET A 1 -7.17 -38.59 46.02
N ASN A 2 -7.78 -37.77 45.17
CA ASN A 2 -7.95 -37.99 43.73
C ASN A 2 -8.23 -36.63 43.12
N GLY A 3 -7.17 -36.02 42.59
CA GLY A 3 -7.25 -34.80 41.79
C GLY A 3 -7.31 -35.19 40.32
N ALA A 4 -8.29 -34.65 39.61
CA ALA A 4 -8.27 -34.35 38.18
C ALA A 4 -9.57 -33.61 37.83
N ALA A 5 -9.70 -32.35 38.28
CA ALA A 5 -10.62 -31.42 37.64
C ALA A 5 -9.98 -31.04 36.30
N ASN A 6 -10.58 -31.51 35.21
CA ASN A 6 -10.17 -31.13 33.87
C ASN A 6 -10.72 -29.72 33.62
N ASP A 7 -9.87 -28.72 33.81
CA ASP A 7 -10.17 -27.31 33.55
C ASP A 7 -10.37 -27.08 32.05
N THR A 8 -11.58 -27.33 31.57
CA THR A 8 -12.01 -27.03 30.18
C THR A 8 -12.18 -25.53 29.89
N ASP A 9 -11.73 -24.64 30.77
CA ASP A 9 -12.03 -23.19 30.71
C ASP A 9 -10.83 -22.31 30.29
N SER A 10 -9.77 -22.87 29.70
CA SER A 10 -8.56 -22.12 29.29
C SER A 10 -8.40 -21.93 27.78
N VAL A 11 -9.51 -21.82 27.03
CA VAL A 11 -9.45 -21.45 25.60
C VAL A 11 -9.48 -19.92 25.50
N ALA A 12 -8.30 -19.32 25.35
CA ALA A 12 -8.11 -17.88 25.38
C ALA A 12 -8.97 -17.14 24.32
N PRO A 13 -9.39 -15.87 24.56
CA PRO A 13 -10.28 -15.12 23.66
C PRO A 13 -9.81 -15.04 22.19
N PHE A 14 -8.50 -15.11 21.94
CA PHE A 14 -7.93 -15.10 20.59
C PHE A 14 -8.14 -16.44 19.84
N GLN A 15 -8.35 -17.55 20.54
CA GLN A 15 -8.69 -18.84 19.93
C GLN A 15 -10.14 -18.87 19.41
N ARG A 16 -11.04 -17.99 19.92
CA ARG A 16 -12.37 -17.74 19.31
C ARG A 16 -12.30 -16.90 18.04
N LEU A 17 -11.32 -16.00 17.92
CA LEU A 17 -11.09 -15.23 16.68
C LEU A 17 -10.66 -16.13 15.51
N GLY A 18 -9.93 -17.21 15.79
CA GLY A 18 -9.58 -18.22 14.79
C GLY A 18 -10.82 -18.88 14.16
N ALA A 19 -11.87 -19.13 14.95
CA ALA A 19 -13.11 -19.72 14.45
C ALA A 19 -13.96 -18.74 13.62
N VAL A 20 -14.00 -17.46 14.01
CA VAL A 20 -14.71 -16.42 13.23
C VAL A 20 -13.95 -16.10 11.94
N ALA A 21 -12.62 -16.00 11.99
CA ALA A 21 -11.78 -15.83 10.81
C ALA A 21 -11.87 -17.02 9.85
N ASN A 22 -11.89 -18.27 10.36
CA ASN A 22 -12.10 -19.46 9.53
C ASN A 22 -13.49 -19.47 8.88
N ARG A 23 -14.51 -18.94 9.53
CA ARG A 23 -15.89 -18.91 9.00
C ARG A 23 -16.06 -17.85 7.90
N VAL A 24 -15.41 -16.69 8.06
CA VAL A 24 -15.37 -15.66 7.01
C VAL A 24 -14.59 -16.18 5.80
N VAL A 25 -13.49 -16.92 6.01
CA VAL A 25 -12.67 -17.48 4.92
C VAL A 25 -13.34 -18.67 4.22
N SER A 26 -14.22 -19.43 4.88
CA SER A 26 -14.93 -20.56 4.25
C SER A 26 -16.13 -20.15 3.40
N ASP A 27 -16.70 -18.97 3.66
CA ASP A 27 -17.86 -18.45 2.92
C ASP A 27 -17.43 -17.51 1.77
N LEU A 28 -16.16 -17.09 1.75
CA LEU A 28 -15.54 -16.59 0.53
C LEU A 28 -15.37 -17.76 -0.41
N ASP A 29 -16.01 -17.69 -1.57
CA ASP A 29 -15.81 -18.63 -2.67
C ASP A 29 -14.30 -18.85 -2.87
N MET A 30 -13.83 -20.05 -2.56
CA MET A 30 -12.40 -20.38 -2.63
C MET A 30 -11.90 -20.25 -4.07
N ASP A 31 -12.78 -20.35 -5.07
CA ASP A 31 -12.48 -20.09 -6.47
C ASP A 31 -12.18 -18.61 -6.69
N LEU A 32 -12.92 -17.71 -6.05
CA LEU A 32 -12.65 -16.27 -6.07
C LEU A 32 -11.31 -15.95 -5.39
N VAL A 33 -11.03 -16.54 -4.22
CA VAL A 33 -9.73 -16.34 -3.54
C VAL A 33 -8.57 -16.91 -4.38
N HIS A 34 -8.79 -18.02 -5.09
CA HIS A 34 -7.80 -18.62 -5.97
C HIS A 34 -7.59 -17.80 -7.25
N GLU A 35 -8.65 -17.27 -7.85
CA GLU A 35 -8.63 -16.31 -8.97
C GLU A 35 -7.91 -15.02 -8.57
N MET A 36 -8.25 -14.48 -7.40
CA MET A 36 -7.58 -13.34 -6.78
C MET A 36 -6.07 -13.59 -6.61
N LYS A 37 -5.68 -14.77 -6.14
CA LYS A 37 -4.28 -15.17 -6.01
C LYS A 37 -3.58 -15.41 -7.36
N ARG A 38 -4.33 -15.71 -8.43
CA ARG A 38 -3.80 -15.79 -9.80
C ARG A 38 -3.47 -14.42 -10.39
N HIS A 39 -4.11 -13.35 -9.90
CA HIS A 39 -3.93 -11.98 -10.39
C HIS A 39 -3.47 -11.01 -9.27
N PRO A 40 -2.33 -11.27 -8.59
CA PRO A 40 -1.88 -10.46 -7.46
C PRO A 40 -1.53 -9.02 -7.84
N ALA A 41 -1.22 -8.76 -9.12
CA ALA A 41 -0.96 -7.41 -9.62
C ALA A 41 -2.24 -6.58 -9.72
N GLU A 42 -3.33 -7.16 -10.24
CA GLU A 42 -4.60 -6.47 -10.42
C GLU A 42 -5.25 -6.13 -9.09
N LEU A 43 -5.14 -7.02 -8.09
CA LEU A 43 -5.60 -6.74 -6.74
C LEU A 43 -4.77 -5.67 -6.05
N ARG A 44 -3.46 -5.65 -6.28
CA ARG A 44 -2.61 -4.57 -5.75
C ARG A 44 -2.95 -3.25 -6.39
N GLU A 45 -3.23 -3.23 -7.69
CA GLU A 45 -3.63 -2.02 -8.41
C GLU A 45 -5.03 -1.55 -7.98
N ALA A 46 -5.98 -2.47 -7.81
CA ALA A 46 -7.30 -2.15 -7.28
C ALA A 46 -7.21 -1.66 -5.83
N ALA A 47 -6.44 -2.33 -4.97
CA ALA A 47 -6.19 -1.91 -3.60
C ALA A 47 -5.47 -0.56 -3.54
N PHE A 48 -4.50 -0.31 -4.43
CA PHE A 48 -3.82 0.97 -4.54
C PHE A 48 -4.82 2.08 -4.92
N ARG A 49 -5.66 1.85 -5.94
CA ARG A 49 -6.71 2.81 -6.32
C ARG A 49 -7.66 3.10 -5.17
N LEU A 50 -8.17 2.07 -4.49
CA LEU A 50 -9.06 2.20 -3.33
C LEU A 50 -8.40 2.92 -2.15
N GLN A 51 -7.12 2.62 -1.86
CA GLN A 51 -6.37 3.26 -0.78
C GLN A 51 -6.01 4.73 -1.09
N MET A 52 -6.11 5.13 -2.35
CA MET A 52 -5.61 6.40 -2.84
C MET A 52 -6.71 7.28 -3.46
N GLU A 53 -8.00 6.93 -3.34
CA GLU A 53 -9.12 7.75 -3.82
C GLU A 53 -9.06 9.18 -3.29
N ASP A 54 -8.65 9.37 -2.03
CA ASP A 54 -8.46 10.69 -1.43
C ASP A 54 -7.14 11.35 -1.87
N ALA A 55 -6.06 10.57 -2.03
CA ALA A 55 -4.73 11.08 -2.39
C ALA A 55 -4.63 11.55 -3.86
N HIS A 56 -5.49 11.03 -4.73
CA HIS A 56 -5.55 11.41 -6.14
C HIS A 56 -6.43 12.64 -6.43
N THR A 57 -7.28 13.03 -5.47
CA THR A 57 -8.17 14.19 -5.66
C THR A 57 -7.34 15.46 -5.87
N GLY A 58 -7.42 16.05 -7.07
CA GLY A 58 -6.69 17.27 -7.44
C GLY A 58 -5.26 17.06 -7.93
N LEU A 59 -4.85 15.83 -8.25
CA LEU A 59 -3.61 15.57 -9.00
C LEU A 59 -3.80 15.85 -10.48
N THR A 60 -2.78 16.43 -11.12
CA THR A 60 -2.71 16.45 -12.58
C THR A 60 -2.35 15.04 -13.11
N PRO A 61 -2.69 14.69 -14.37
CA PRO A 61 -2.36 13.39 -14.94
C PRO A 61 -0.87 13.03 -14.80
N ARG A 62 0.00 14.03 -15.03
CA ARG A 62 1.45 13.85 -14.91
C ARG A 62 1.92 13.62 -13.46
N GLN A 63 1.22 14.17 -12.48
CA GLN A 63 1.51 13.90 -11.07
C GLN A 63 1.05 12.50 -10.67
N ALA A 64 -0.11 12.05 -11.17
CA ALA A 64 -0.57 10.68 -10.98
C ALA A 64 0.42 9.66 -11.58
N GLU A 65 0.96 9.92 -12.77
CA GLU A 65 2.03 9.09 -13.37
C GLU A 65 3.28 9.01 -12.49
N VAL A 66 3.73 10.14 -11.93
CA VAL A 66 4.86 10.16 -10.99
C VAL A 66 4.57 9.34 -9.74
N LEU A 67 3.36 9.48 -9.18
CA LEU A 67 2.93 8.77 -7.99
C LEU A 67 2.86 7.25 -8.23
N GLN A 68 2.28 6.82 -9.35
CA GLN A 68 2.24 5.42 -9.77
C GLN A 68 3.66 4.85 -9.95
N PHE A 69 4.54 5.59 -10.63
CA PHE A 69 5.91 5.14 -10.81
C PHE A 69 6.64 4.95 -9.47
N ILE A 70 6.47 5.89 -8.53
CA ILE A 70 7.06 5.78 -7.19
C ILE A 70 6.53 4.54 -6.47
N HIS A 71 5.22 4.26 -6.58
CA HIS A 71 4.59 3.07 -6.00
C HIS A 71 5.18 1.79 -6.57
N ASP A 72 5.18 1.66 -7.90
CA ASP A 72 5.66 0.46 -8.59
C ASP A 72 7.15 0.24 -8.37
N HIS A 73 7.93 1.31 -8.23
CA HIS A 73 9.35 1.21 -7.92
C HIS A 73 9.56 0.70 -6.49
N GLN A 74 8.85 1.24 -5.50
CA GLN A 74 8.93 0.77 -4.12
C GLN A 74 8.48 -0.68 -3.98
N MET A 75 7.41 -1.08 -4.66
CA MET A 75 6.92 -2.46 -4.66
C MET A 75 7.91 -3.44 -5.29
N ARG A 76 8.59 -3.05 -6.37
CA ARG A 76 9.55 -3.92 -7.06
C ARG A 76 10.94 -3.95 -6.44
N ARG A 77 11.40 -2.84 -5.88
CA ARG A 77 12.80 -2.67 -5.41
C ARG A 77 12.94 -2.58 -3.89
N GLY A 78 11.84 -2.40 -3.16
CA GLY A 78 11.85 -2.20 -1.71
C GLY A 78 12.45 -0.85 -1.27
N SER A 79 12.76 0.04 -2.21
CA SER A 79 13.34 1.36 -1.96
C SER A 79 12.67 2.42 -2.82
N SER A 80 12.75 3.69 -2.42
CA SER A 80 12.16 4.79 -3.18
C SER A 80 13.07 5.21 -4.35
N PRO A 81 12.52 5.56 -5.53
CA PRO A 81 13.33 6.07 -6.62
C PRO A 81 13.87 7.47 -6.31
N SER A 82 15.04 7.78 -6.86
CA SER A 82 15.59 9.13 -6.89
C SER A 82 14.86 10.00 -7.92
N PHE A 83 15.00 11.33 -7.80
CA PHE A 83 14.39 12.27 -8.73
C PHE A 83 14.97 12.09 -10.15
N ALA A 84 16.24 11.70 -10.28
CA ALA A 84 16.83 11.39 -11.58
C ALA A 84 16.15 10.18 -12.24
N GLN A 85 15.92 9.10 -11.47
CA GLN A 85 15.23 7.90 -11.97
C GLN A 85 13.77 8.18 -12.36
N ILE A 86 13.07 9.04 -11.60
CA ILE A 86 11.71 9.49 -11.97
C ILE A 86 11.75 10.23 -13.32
N GLY A 87 12.74 11.13 -13.49
CA GLY A 87 12.89 11.88 -14.72
C GLY A 87 13.21 11.00 -15.93
N GLU A 88 14.11 10.05 -15.76
CA GLU A 88 14.50 9.08 -16.80
C GLU A 88 13.33 8.18 -17.19
N ALA A 89 12.63 7.60 -16.20
CA ALA A 89 11.55 6.65 -16.46
C ALA A 89 10.33 7.27 -17.14
N LEU A 90 10.08 8.56 -16.91
CA LEU A 90 8.91 9.25 -17.43
C LEU A 90 9.23 10.22 -18.58
N ASP A 91 10.48 10.29 -19.06
CA ASP A 91 10.94 11.28 -20.06
C ASP A 91 10.68 12.74 -19.63
N ILE A 92 10.98 13.07 -18.37
CA ILE A 92 10.94 14.44 -17.86
C ILE A 92 12.30 15.10 -18.08
N LYS A 93 12.40 15.89 -19.14
CA LYS A 93 13.66 16.48 -19.64
C LYS A 93 14.36 17.43 -18.67
N SER A 94 13.66 18.01 -17.70
CA SER A 94 14.23 19.02 -16.80
C SER A 94 14.21 18.57 -15.34
N LYS A 95 15.34 18.81 -14.65
CA LYS A 95 15.47 18.63 -13.20
C LYS A 95 14.39 19.42 -12.45
N SER A 96 14.17 20.68 -12.82
CA SER A 96 13.12 21.51 -12.21
C SER A 96 11.72 20.92 -12.41
N GLY A 97 11.44 20.34 -13.58
CA GLY A 97 10.17 19.68 -13.87
C GLY A 97 9.87 18.51 -12.93
N VAL A 98 10.85 17.62 -12.71
CA VAL A 98 10.69 16.51 -11.76
C VAL A 98 10.49 17.04 -10.35
N HIS A 99 11.31 17.99 -9.92
CA HIS A 99 11.20 18.60 -8.60
C HIS A 99 9.80 19.18 -8.38
N ARG A 100 9.28 19.97 -9.33
CA ARG A 100 7.93 20.57 -9.24
C ARG A 100 6.84 19.52 -9.09
N LEU A 101 6.91 18.44 -9.86
CA LEU A 101 5.91 17.38 -9.81
C LEU A 101 5.92 16.67 -8.45
N VAL A 102 7.12 16.29 -7.97
CA VAL A 102 7.28 15.59 -6.68
C VAL A 102 6.93 16.50 -5.49
N HIS A 103 7.33 17.76 -5.50
CA HIS A 103 6.93 18.71 -4.45
C HIS A 103 5.42 18.98 -4.47
N GLY A 104 4.80 19.07 -5.66
CA GLY A 104 3.35 19.21 -5.77
C GLY A 104 2.59 17.99 -5.25
N LEU A 105 3.16 16.78 -5.36
CA LEU A 105 2.60 15.60 -4.70
C LEU A 105 2.68 15.72 -3.17
N ALA A 106 3.80 16.24 -2.65
CA ALA A 106 3.99 16.40 -1.21
C ALA A 106 3.05 17.45 -0.60
N GLU A 107 2.87 18.59 -1.27
CA GLU A 107 1.94 19.65 -0.87
C GLU A 107 0.50 19.16 -0.78
N ARG A 108 0.11 18.23 -1.66
CA ARG A 108 -1.22 17.61 -1.68
C ARG A 108 -1.34 16.42 -0.72
N GLY A 109 -0.29 16.12 0.03
CA GLY A 109 -0.28 15.02 0.98
C GLY A 109 -0.20 13.62 0.36
N ALA A 110 0.01 13.49 -0.95
CA ALA A 110 0.14 12.18 -1.62
C ALA A 110 1.48 11.49 -1.30
N VAL A 111 2.53 12.27 -1.00
CA VAL A 111 3.83 11.76 -0.57
C VAL A 111 4.43 12.57 0.58
N THR A 112 5.31 11.97 1.36
CA THR A 112 6.18 12.68 2.30
C THR A 112 7.63 12.57 1.84
N LEU A 113 8.33 13.69 1.88
CA LEU A 113 9.76 13.78 1.58
C LEU A 113 10.56 13.77 2.89
N SER A 114 11.51 12.84 3.01
CA SER A 114 12.42 12.83 4.16
C SER A 114 13.51 13.91 4.00
N PRO A 115 13.70 14.79 5.00
CA PRO A 115 14.80 15.75 4.99
C PRO A 115 16.13 15.02 5.20
N GLY A 116 17.02 15.09 4.20
CA GLY A 116 18.35 14.47 4.28
C GLY A 116 19.04 14.33 2.92
N ARG A 117 20.29 13.86 2.95
CA ARG A 117 21.17 13.74 1.76
C ARG A 117 20.63 12.76 0.70
N ASN A 118 19.79 11.80 1.12
CA ASN A 118 19.23 10.76 0.26
C ASN A 118 17.77 11.00 -0.17
N ARG A 119 17.11 12.10 0.25
CA ARG A 119 15.73 12.51 -0.11
C ARG A 119 14.81 11.33 -0.47
N THR A 120 14.38 10.59 0.53
CA THR A 120 13.47 9.45 0.32
C THR A 120 12.03 9.94 0.14
N THR A 121 11.34 9.42 -0.87
CA THR A 121 9.90 9.71 -1.10
C THR A 121 9.07 8.56 -0.54
N ARG A 122 8.16 8.85 0.40
CA ARG A 122 7.23 7.87 0.99
C ARG A 122 5.82 8.15 0.47
N ILE A 123 5.07 7.11 0.09
CA ILE A 123 3.66 7.28 -0.28
C ILE A 123 2.82 7.37 1.00
N ASN A 124 1.89 8.31 1.03
CA ASN A 124 0.94 8.45 2.13
C ASN A 124 -0.31 7.67 1.78
N HIS A 125 -0.59 6.62 2.53
CA HIS A 125 -1.88 5.94 2.48
C HIS A 125 -2.84 6.79 3.31
N ALA A 126 -3.99 7.16 2.73
CA ALA A 126 -5.02 7.89 3.46
C ALA A 126 -5.34 7.12 4.76
N LYS A 127 -5.24 7.81 5.91
CA LYS A 127 -5.82 7.28 7.14
C LYS A 127 -7.32 7.46 7.00
N GLY A 128 -8.05 6.36 6.80
CA GLY A 128 -9.48 6.34 7.12
C GLY A 128 -9.65 6.87 8.54
N ALA A 129 -10.43 7.94 8.66
CA ALA A 129 -10.93 8.44 9.94
C ALA A 129 -11.97 7.46 10.50
#